data_AF-W7MF78-F1
#
_entry.id   AF-W7MF78-F1
#
_cell.length_a   1.000
_cell.length_b   1.000
_cell.length_c   1.000
_cell.angle_alpha   90.00
_cell.angle_beta   90.00
_cell.angle_gamma   90.00
#
_symmetry.space_group_name_H-M   'P 1'
#
loop_
_entity.id
_entity.type
_entity.pdbx_description
1 polymer ?
#
loop_
_entity_poly.entity_id
_entity_poly.type
_entity_poly.pdbx_seq_one_letter_code
_entity_poly.pdbx_strand_id
1 'polypeptide(L)'
;MLDYNALKDMGLACPYGGIFYICADDPDRFIGCCTINPCGARKGLCPDKHLRAASFNPTLEHEFLPQACINDNVDVSWYTCIGGGLPFLGCCAVDPCLRGVCPQRNLRAAKLSEKAKNAQEFLDGDPEYMPEPTSSALGSGLGVSSVSLCVSSTTAMTTMISSFMTSLAMKTTVA
;
A
#
# COMPACT_ATOMS: atom_id res chain seq x y z
N MET A 1 -8.99 -27.60 5.76
CA MET A 1 -8.65 -26.18 5.93
C MET A 1 -9.64 -25.43 5.08
N LEU A 2 -10.49 -24.62 5.71
CA LEU A 2 -11.42 -23.76 4.98
C LEU A 2 -10.58 -22.59 4.49
N ASP A 3 -10.50 -22.40 3.17
CA ASP A 3 -9.99 -21.19 2.54
C ASP A 3 -10.79 -19.99 3.08
N TYR A 4 -10.21 -19.26 4.03
CA TYR A 4 -10.75 -17.98 4.47
C TYR A 4 -10.39 -16.97 3.39
N ASN A 5 -11.35 -16.23 2.89
CA ASN A 5 -11.10 -15.18 1.90
C ASN A 5 -11.68 -13.89 2.46
N ALA A 6 -10.80 -13.06 3.03
CA ALA A 6 -11.13 -11.80 3.68
C ALA A 6 -12.04 -10.90 2.83
N LEU A 7 -11.90 -10.93 1.50
CA LEU A 7 -12.76 -10.15 0.59
C LEU A 7 -14.20 -10.65 0.60
N LYS A 8 -14.42 -11.97 0.64
CA LYS A 8 -15.76 -12.57 0.71
C LYS A 8 -16.34 -12.52 2.13
N ASP A 9 -15.52 -12.77 3.13
CA ASP A 9 -15.98 -12.95 4.51
C ASP A 9 -16.24 -11.62 5.24
N MET A 10 -15.65 -10.51 4.75
CA MET A 10 -15.92 -9.15 5.26
C MET A 10 -16.72 -8.29 4.26
N GLY A 11 -16.97 -8.82 3.06
CA GLY A 11 -17.72 -8.13 2.00
C GLY A 11 -17.06 -6.83 1.51
N LEU A 12 -15.73 -6.76 1.51
CA LEU A 12 -14.98 -5.57 1.09
C LEU A 12 -15.26 -5.24 -0.37
N ALA A 13 -15.56 -3.98 -0.65
CA ALA A 13 -16.02 -3.55 -1.97
C ALA A 13 -15.57 -2.14 -2.36
N CYS A 14 -15.51 -1.90 -3.67
CA CYS A 14 -15.21 -0.61 -4.28
C CYS A 14 -16.43 -0.06 -5.04
N PRO A 15 -17.41 0.56 -4.33
CA PRO A 15 -18.67 0.98 -4.93
C PRO A 15 -18.50 2.07 -6.01
N TYR A 16 -17.39 2.81 -5.98
CA TYR A 16 -17.09 3.88 -6.93
C TYR A 16 -16.02 3.47 -7.97
N GLY A 17 -15.90 2.16 -8.21
CA GLY A 17 -14.96 1.55 -9.15
C GLY A 17 -13.56 1.30 -8.57
N GLY A 18 -12.74 0.60 -9.35
CA GLY A 18 -11.44 0.08 -8.91
C GLY A 18 -11.55 -1.31 -8.31
N ILE A 19 -10.44 -1.77 -7.74
CA ILE A 19 -10.29 -3.07 -7.07
C ILE A 19 -9.82 -2.80 -5.64
N PHE A 20 -10.28 -3.63 -4.69
CA PHE A 20 -9.81 -3.57 -3.31
C PHE A 20 -8.48 -4.31 -3.23
N TYR A 21 -7.43 -3.62 -2.80
CA TYR A 21 -6.08 -4.17 -2.69
C TYR A 21 -5.65 -4.21 -1.24
N ILE A 22 -4.85 -5.24 -0.92
CA ILE A 22 -4.11 -5.38 0.33
C ILE A 22 -2.67 -5.69 -0.08
N CYS A 23 -1.75 -4.75 0.10
CA CYS A 23 -0.34 -4.90 -0.29
C CYS A 23 0.51 -5.27 0.92
N ALA A 24 0.25 -6.42 1.54
CA ALA A 24 0.79 -6.80 2.85
C ALA A 24 2.33 -6.73 2.96
N ASP A 25 3.01 -7.11 1.87
CA ASP A 25 4.47 -7.27 1.78
C ASP A 25 5.20 -6.01 1.27
N ASP A 26 4.45 -4.99 0.87
CA ASP A 26 5.03 -3.76 0.37
C ASP A 26 5.42 -2.78 1.49
N PRO A 27 6.39 -1.88 1.27
CA PRO A 27 6.81 -0.92 2.28
C PRO A 27 5.67 -0.07 2.88
N ASP A 28 4.77 0.44 2.04
CA ASP A 28 3.68 1.31 2.49
C ASP A 28 2.41 0.54 2.90
N ARG A 29 2.38 -0.79 2.69
CA ARG A 29 1.34 -1.72 3.14
C ARG A 29 -0.10 -1.26 2.88
N PHE A 30 -0.37 -0.74 1.68
CA PHE A 30 -1.69 -0.18 1.33
C PHE A 30 -2.85 -1.14 1.56
N ILE A 31 -3.96 -0.58 2.03
CA ILE A 31 -5.25 -1.24 2.09
C ILE A 31 -6.35 -0.30 1.59
N GLY A 32 -7.18 -0.77 0.65
CA GLY A 32 -8.35 -0.04 0.18
C GLY A 32 -8.57 -0.12 -1.32
N CYS A 33 -9.43 0.76 -1.84
CA CYS A 33 -9.82 0.75 -3.25
C CYS A 33 -8.91 1.63 -4.11
N CYS A 34 -8.35 1.03 -5.16
CA CYS A 34 -7.53 1.73 -6.14
C CYS A 34 -7.92 1.34 -7.57
N THR A 35 -7.89 2.30 -8.49
CA THR A 35 -8.16 2.04 -9.92
C THR A 35 -6.95 1.51 -10.70
N ILE A 36 -5.79 1.46 -10.05
CA ILE A 36 -4.54 0.89 -10.55
C ILE A 36 -3.97 -0.02 -9.46
N ASN A 37 -3.22 -1.07 -9.83
CA ASN A 37 -2.61 -1.95 -8.85
C ASN A 37 -1.53 -1.19 -8.05
N PRO A 38 -1.72 -0.96 -6.73
CA PRO A 38 -0.75 -0.28 -5.88
C PRO A 38 0.36 -1.21 -5.39
N CYS A 39 0.22 -2.53 -5.59
CA CYS A 39 1.14 -3.51 -5.03
C CYS A 39 2.39 -3.75 -5.92
N GLY A 40 3.52 -4.11 -5.31
CA GLY A 40 4.79 -4.46 -5.96
C GLY A 40 5.51 -3.24 -6.55
N ALA A 41 5.33 -2.98 -7.86
CA ALA A 41 6.05 -1.92 -8.56
C ALA A 41 5.80 -0.52 -7.98
N ARG A 42 4.65 -0.33 -7.33
CA ARG A 42 4.26 0.93 -6.67
C ARG A 42 4.46 0.91 -5.16
N LYS A 43 5.05 -0.16 -4.61
CA LYS A 43 5.47 -0.26 -3.21
C LYS A 43 4.34 -0.01 -2.19
N GLY A 44 3.10 -0.34 -2.56
CA GLY A 44 1.94 -0.10 -1.71
C GLY A 44 1.48 1.36 -1.73
N LEU A 45 1.64 2.08 -2.85
CA LEU A 45 1.15 3.46 -2.98
C LEU A 45 0.02 3.56 -4.00
N CYS A 46 -1.15 3.97 -3.54
CA CYS A 46 -2.26 4.38 -4.38
C CYS A 46 -2.36 5.93 -4.41
N PRO A 47 -2.04 6.59 -5.54
CA PRO A 47 -2.17 8.04 -5.66
C PRO A 47 -3.62 8.53 -5.52
N ASP A 48 -3.83 9.71 -4.93
CA ASP A 48 -5.15 10.30 -4.64
C ASP A 48 -6.13 10.31 -5.82
N LYS A 49 -5.64 10.54 -7.04
CA LYS A 49 -6.49 10.53 -8.26
C LYS A 49 -7.09 9.16 -8.57
N HIS A 50 -6.42 8.10 -8.15
CA HIS A 50 -6.80 6.71 -8.37
C HIS A 50 -7.48 6.06 -7.17
N LEU A 51 -7.31 6.66 -5.98
CA LEU A 51 -7.92 6.24 -4.73
C LEU A 51 -9.44 6.36 -4.81
N ARG A 52 -10.17 5.39 -4.27
CA ARG A 52 -11.63 5.42 -4.16
C ARG A 52 -12.04 5.04 -2.75
N ALA A 53 -13.20 5.53 -2.31
CA ALA A 53 -13.74 5.12 -1.02
C ALA A 53 -14.07 3.62 -1.06
N ALA A 54 -13.60 2.90 -0.04
CA ALA A 54 -13.97 1.51 0.16
C ALA A 54 -15.22 1.39 1.03
N SER A 55 -15.91 0.28 0.86
CA SER A 55 -17.10 -0.11 1.59
C SER A 55 -17.00 -1.56 2.02
N PHE A 56 -17.97 -2.02 2.78
CA PHE A 56 -18.06 -3.40 3.25
C PHE A 56 -19.54 -3.80 3.40
N ASN A 57 -19.81 -5.08 3.59
CA ASN A 57 -21.16 -5.56 3.86
C ASN A 57 -21.48 -5.41 5.36
N PRO A 58 -22.40 -4.51 5.76
CA PRO A 58 -22.67 -4.25 7.17
C PRO A 58 -23.48 -5.37 7.84
N THR A 59 -24.09 -6.27 7.05
CA THR A 59 -24.90 -7.40 7.54
C THR A 59 -24.03 -8.55 8.08
N LEU A 60 -22.73 -8.55 7.82
CA LEU A 60 -21.81 -9.58 8.31
C LEU A 60 -21.39 -9.37 9.77
N GLU A 61 -21.89 -8.32 10.44
CA GLU A 61 -21.62 -7.98 11.86
C GLU A 61 -20.13 -8.03 12.25
N HIS A 62 -19.26 -7.71 11.29
CA HIS A 62 -17.82 -7.75 11.48
C HIS A 62 -17.31 -6.42 12.04
N GLU A 63 -16.55 -6.49 13.14
CA GLU A 63 -15.96 -5.34 13.80
C GLU A 63 -14.52 -5.13 13.33
N PHE A 64 -14.32 -4.23 12.35
CA PHE A 64 -12.99 -3.93 11.85
C PHE A 64 -12.12 -3.18 12.87
N LEU A 65 -10.96 -3.76 13.19
CA LEU A 65 -9.94 -3.16 14.02
C LEU A 65 -9.27 -1.97 13.31
N PRO A 66 -8.86 -0.93 14.07
CA PRO A 66 -8.27 0.26 13.49
C PRO A 66 -7.00 -0.01 12.67
N GLN A 67 -7.00 0.43 11.42
CA GLN A 67 -5.82 0.52 10.57
C GLN A 67 -5.20 1.92 10.65
N ALA A 68 -4.15 2.17 9.86
CA ALA A 68 -3.45 3.45 9.85
C ALA A 68 -3.68 4.20 8.54
N CYS A 69 -3.48 5.52 8.57
CA CYS A 69 -3.50 6.36 7.38
C CYS A 69 -2.08 6.57 6.86
N ILE A 70 -1.91 6.49 5.54
CA ILE A 70 -0.72 6.99 4.88
C ILE A 70 -0.85 8.50 4.88
N ASN A 71 -0.09 9.17 5.74
CA ASN A 71 -0.19 10.61 5.87
C ASN A 71 1.14 11.21 6.33
N ASP A 72 1.46 12.37 5.77
CA ASP A 72 2.61 13.17 6.11
C ASP A 72 2.24 14.46 6.85
N ASN A 73 1.00 15.02 6.78
CA ASN A 73 0.70 16.33 7.38
C ASN A 73 -0.80 16.73 7.61
N VAL A 74 -1.73 15.87 8.07
CA VAL A 74 -3.10 16.36 8.43
C VAL A 74 -3.82 15.53 9.51
N ASP A 75 -4.83 16.12 10.16
CA ASP A 75 -5.81 15.44 11.02
C ASP A 75 -6.68 14.46 10.21
N VAL A 76 -6.14 13.27 9.94
CA VAL A 76 -6.80 12.21 9.19
C VAL A 76 -6.91 11.01 10.09
N SER A 77 -8.10 10.44 10.16
CA SER A 77 -8.39 9.28 10.99
C SER A 77 -8.90 8.13 10.13
N TRP A 78 -8.63 6.91 10.59
CA TRP A 78 -9.28 5.71 10.09
C TRP A 78 -10.71 5.66 10.60
N TYR A 79 -11.67 5.36 9.73
CA TYR A 79 -13.07 5.22 10.06
C TYR A 79 -13.64 3.92 9.51
N THR A 80 -14.52 3.34 10.31
CA THR A 80 -15.43 2.26 9.94
C THR A 80 -16.83 2.72 10.30
N CYS A 81 -17.69 2.93 9.31
CA CYS A 81 -19.00 3.53 9.50
C CYS A 81 -20.10 2.61 8.97
N ILE A 82 -21.06 2.29 9.84
CA ILE A 82 -22.33 1.65 9.48
C ILE A 82 -23.40 2.74 9.66
N GLY A 83 -23.74 3.46 8.60
CA GLY A 83 -24.69 4.58 8.63
C GLY A 83 -25.87 4.36 7.68
N GLY A 84 -26.75 5.36 7.54
CA GLY A 84 -27.91 5.30 6.63
C GLY A 84 -27.56 5.34 5.13
N GLY A 85 -26.27 5.47 4.79
CA GLY A 85 -25.74 5.39 3.43
C GLY A 85 -24.89 4.13 3.21
N LEU A 86 -24.11 4.10 2.13
CA LEU A 86 -23.13 3.03 1.92
C LEU A 86 -22.11 3.03 3.07
N PRO A 87 -21.79 1.88 3.68
CA PRO A 87 -20.77 1.80 4.71
C PRO A 87 -19.43 2.34 4.21
N PHE A 88 -18.68 2.94 5.11
CA PHE A 88 -17.36 3.49 4.79
C PHE A 88 -16.28 2.76 5.56
N LEU A 89 -15.21 2.41 4.87
CA LEU A 89 -13.99 1.88 5.46
C LEU A 89 -12.80 2.62 4.85
N GLY A 90 -11.99 3.27 5.67
CA GLY A 90 -10.79 3.95 5.17
C GLY A 90 -10.40 5.19 5.95
N CYS A 91 -9.45 5.93 5.38
CA CYS A 91 -8.93 7.16 5.97
C CYS A 91 -9.61 8.40 5.40
N CYS A 92 -10.09 9.28 6.28
CA CYS A 92 -10.74 10.52 5.89
C CYS A 92 -10.32 11.69 6.78
N ALA A 93 -10.22 12.87 6.20
CA ALA A 93 -9.95 14.13 6.92
C ALA A 93 -11.21 14.76 7.55
N VAL A 94 -12.39 14.15 7.35
CA VAL A 94 -13.65 14.54 7.98
C VAL A 94 -14.37 13.28 8.42
N ASP A 95 -15.17 13.36 9.49
CA ASP A 95 -15.94 12.22 9.98
C ASP A 95 -16.98 11.77 8.92
N PRO A 96 -16.78 10.61 8.27
CA PRO A 96 -17.71 10.10 7.28
C PRO A 96 -18.90 9.38 7.93
N CYS A 97 -18.83 9.01 9.20
CA CYS A 97 -19.92 8.36 9.92
C CYS A 97 -21.04 9.36 10.22
N LEU A 98 -20.69 10.61 10.53
CA LEU A 98 -21.64 11.71 10.69
C LEU A 98 -22.17 12.24 9.35
N ARG A 99 -21.33 12.27 8.32
CA ARG A 99 -21.69 12.83 6.99
C ARG A 99 -22.32 11.83 6.03
N GLY A 100 -22.18 10.54 6.29
CA GLY A 100 -22.59 9.43 5.42
C GLY A 100 -21.64 9.09 4.27
N VAL A 101 -20.64 9.93 3.98
CA VAL A 101 -19.63 9.70 2.93
C VAL A 101 -18.35 10.48 3.22
N CYS A 102 -17.20 9.93 2.83
CA CYS A 102 -15.94 10.67 2.76
C CYS A 102 -15.79 11.32 1.36
N PRO A 103 -15.78 12.66 1.24
CA PRO A 103 -15.56 13.31 -0.05
C PRO A 103 -14.17 12.97 -0.63
N GLN A 104 -14.07 12.80 -1.95
CA GLN A 104 -12.81 12.43 -2.62
C GLN A 104 -11.61 13.30 -2.22
N ARG A 105 -11.80 14.62 -2.08
CA ARG A 105 -10.73 15.56 -1.68
C ARG A 105 -10.22 15.35 -0.23
N ASN A 106 -11.05 14.75 0.61
CA ASN A 106 -10.78 14.46 2.02
C ASN A 106 -10.36 13.00 2.24
N LEU A 107 -10.52 12.14 1.22
CA LEU A 107 -10.10 10.75 1.24
C LEU A 107 -8.56 10.69 1.23
N ARG A 108 -8.00 9.79 2.03
CA ARG A 108 -6.57 9.51 2.07
C ARG A 108 -6.32 8.02 1.99
N ALA A 109 -5.17 7.65 1.45
CA ALA A 109 -4.78 6.26 1.38
C ALA A 109 -4.62 5.70 2.80
N ALA A 110 -5.08 4.48 3.01
CA ALA A 110 -4.86 3.77 4.25
C ALA A 110 -3.77 2.72 4.07
N LYS A 111 -3.16 2.32 5.18
CA LYS A 111 -2.22 1.23 5.28
C LYS A 111 -2.55 0.32 6.44
N LEU A 112 -2.15 -0.94 6.31
CA LEU A 112 -2.23 -1.90 7.39
C LEU A 112 -1.56 -1.36 8.66
N SER A 113 -2.15 -1.67 9.79
CA SER A 113 -1.62 -1.28 11.09
C SER A 113 -0.23 -1.86 11.35
N GLU A 114 0.60 -1.11 12.07
CA GLU A 114 1.85 -1.64 12.64
C GLU A 114 1.57 -2.60 13.80
N LYS A 115 0.38 -2.54 14.40
CA LYS A 115 -0.06 -3.52 15.40
C LYS A 115 -0.48 -4.79 14.68
N ALA A 116 0.32 -5.86 14.83
CA ALA A 116 0.09 -7.14 14.16
C ALA A 116 -1.35 -7.65 14.30
N LYS A 117 -1.93 -7.61 15.51
CA LYS A 117 -3.32 -8.05 15.75
C LYS A 117 -4.35 -7.30 14.90
N ASN A 118 -4.17 -5.99 14.70
CA ASN A 118 -5.09 -5.19 13.89
C ASN A 118 -4.90 -5.49 12.40
N ALA A 119 -3.65 -5.63 11.94
CA ALA A 119 -3.38 -5.94 10.54
C ALA A 119 -3.86 -7.35 10.16
N GLN A 120 -3.71 -8.32 11.06
CA GLN A 120 -3.97 -9.74 10.80
C GLN A 120 -5.41 -10.00 10.35
N GLU A 121 -6.36 -9.22 10.86
CA GLU A 121 -7.76 -9.28 10.43
C GLU A 121 -7.91 -9.22 8.91
N PHE A 122 -7.12 -8.38 8.23
CA PHE A 122 -7.15 -8.26 6.77
C PHE A 122 -6.21 -9.23 6.05
N LEU A 123 -5.36 -9.96 6.77
CA LEU A 123 -4.35 -10.88 6.23
C LEU A 123 -4.72 -12.35 6.35
N ASP A 124 -5.70 -12.68 7.18
CA ASP A 124 -6.15 -14.07 7.35
C ASP A 124 -6.84 -14.64 6.11
N GLY A 125 -7.06 -13.82 5.07
CA GLY A 125 -7.63 -14.20 3.79
C GLY A 125 -6.61 -14.54 2.71
N ASP A 126 -6.79 -15.67 2.02
CA ASP A 126 -6.00 -15.98 0.84
C ASP A 126 -6.25 -14.91 -0.24
N PRO A 127 -5.22 -14.27 -0.82
CA PRO A 127 -5.38 -13.26 -1.86
C PRO A 127 -5.75 -13.90 -3.21
N GLU A 128 -6.84 -14.66 -3.26
CA GLU A 128 -7.47 -15.09 -4.51
C GLU A 128 -8.23 -13.92 -5.12
N TYR A 129 -7.48 -12.99 -5.70
CA TYR A 129 -7.72 -12.28 -6.96
C TYR A 129 -6.89 -11.00 -6.98
N MET A 130 -5.56 -11.14 -6.94
CA MET A 130 -4.70 -10.17 -7.59
C MET A 130 -4.69 -10.55 -9.08
N PRO A 131 -5.32 -9.80 -9.99
CA PRO A 131 -5.02 -9.97 -11.40
C PRO A 131 -3.52 -9.69 -11.56
N GLU A 132 -2.78 -10.76 -11.83
CA GLU A 132 -1.38 -10.71 -12.20
C GLU A 132 -1.23 -9.64 -13.30
N PRO A 133 -0.29 -8.70 -13.19
CA PRO A 133 -0.08 -7.71 -14.24
C PRO A 133 0.18 -8.46 -15.53
N THR A 134 -0.78 -8.40 -16.47
CA THR A 134 -0.65 -9.02 -17.79
C THR A 134 0.49 -8.34 -18.53
N SER A 135 1.70 -8.86 -18.32
CA SER A 135 2.86 -8.53 -19.12
C SER A 135 2.60 -9.15 -20.49
N SER A 136 2.10 -8.33 -21.41
CA SER A 136 1.94 -8.70 -22.81
C SER A 136 3.33 -8.84 -23.44
N ALA A 137 4.01 -9.94 -23.15
CA ALA A 137 5.16 -10.38 -23.91
C ALA A 137 4.64 -11.18 -25.11
N LEU A 138 4.38 -10.48 -26.21
CA LEU A 138 4.18 -11.13 -27.51
C LEU A 138 5.56 -11.60 -27.98
N GLY A 139 5.87 -12.87 -27.73
CA GLY A 139 7.04 -13.56 -28.28
C GLY A 139 6.66 -14.43 -29.47
N SER A 140 7.29 -14.17 -30.62
CA SER A 140 7.62 -15.11 -31.71
C SER A 140 8.24 -14.27 -32.83
N GLY A 141 9.45 -14.49 -33.37
CA GLY A 141 10.47 -15.51 -33.24
C GLY A 141 11.45 -15.33 -34.41
N LEU A 142 12.67 -15.88 -34.27
CA LEU A 142 13.73 -16.04 -35.30
C LEU A 142 14.45 -14.72 -35.70
N GLY A 143 15.76 -14.54 -35.68
CA GLY A 143 16.91 -15.41 -35.56
C GLY A 143 18.00 -14.87 -36.50
N VAL A 144 19.00 -14.15 -36.00
CA VAL A 144 20.26 -13.87 -36.74
C VAL A 144 21.42 -13.82 -35.74
N SER A 145 22.36 -14.76 -35.91
CA SER A 145 23.65 -14.79 -35.24
C SER A 145 24.47 -13.54 -35.54
N SER A 146 25.18 -13.03 -34.54
CA SER A 146 26.44 -12.30 -34.74
C SER A 146 27.33 -12.45 -33.52
N VAL A 147 28.51 -13.01 -33.77
CA VAL A 147 29.62 -13.21 -32.83
C VAL A 147 30.25 -11.85 -32.53
N SER A 148 30.61 -11.55 -31.27
CA SER A 148 31.95 -11.03 -30.93
C SER A 148 32.17 -10.69 -29.45
N LEU A 149 33.16 -11.41 -28.92
CA LEU A 149 34.30 -10.97 -28.10
C LEU A 149 34.07 -10.43 -26.68
N CYS A 150 34.57 -11.25 -25.76
CA CYS A 150 34.91 -10.99 -24.38
C CYS A 150 36.00 -9.91 -24.23
N VAL A 151 35.75 -8.95 -23.33
CA VAL A 151 36.80 -8.26 -22.58
C VAL A 151 36.36 -8.23 -21.12
N SER A 152 37.10 -8.98 -20.31
CA SER A 152 37.03 -8.94 -18.84
C SER A 152 37.72 -7.68 -18.33
N SER A 153 37.08 -6.97 -17.39
CA SER A 153 37.77 -6.06 -16.47
C SER A 153 37.27 -6.31 -15.06
N THR A 154 38.13 -6.95 -14.28
CA THR A 154 38.03 -7.20 -12.84
C THR A 154 38.54 -6.00 -12.03
N THR A 155 37.76 -5.53 -11.06
CA THR A 155 38.17 -4.97 -9.74
C THR A 155 36.87 -4.61 -9.00
N ALA A 156 36.37 -5.35 -8.00
CA ALA A 156 36.87 -5.68 -6.65
C ALA A 156 36.95 -4.49 -5.67
N MET A 157 36.04 -4.55 -4.69
CA MET A 157 36.08 -4.00 -3.31
C MET A 157 35.80 -2.48 -3.15
N THR A 158 35.15 -1.95 -2.11
CA THR A 158 35.04 -2.35 -0.69
C THR A 158 33.80 -1.72 0.00
N THR A 159 33.13 -2.54 0.82
CA THR A 159 32.52 -2.28 2.14
C THR A 159 32.45 -0.84 2.71
N MET A 160 31.24 -0.37 3.02
CA MET A 160 30.99 0.71 3.99
C MET A 160 30.90 0.11 5.40
N ILE A 161 31.90 0.36 6.26
CA ILE A 161 31.90 -0.02 7.67
C ILE A 161 32.24 1.19 8.53
N SER A 162 31.32 1.48 9.45
CA SER A 162 31.50 1.94 10.84
C SER A 162 32.11 3.32 11.16
N SER A 163 31.53 3.88 12.23
CA SER A 163 31.81 5.01 13.13
C SER A 163 33.32 5.33 13.37
N PHE A 164 33.78 6.46 13.95
CA PHE A 164 33.59 7.00 15.31
C PHE A 164 34.12 8.46 15.41
N MET A 165 33.71 9.16 16.48
CA MET A 165 34.10 10.48 16.98
C MET A 165 35.58 10.89 16.85
N THR A 166 35.85 12.18 16.62
CA THR A 166 36.84 12.97 17.41
C THR A 166 36.69 14.48 17.15
N SER A 167 36.50 15.22 18.24
CA SER A 167 36.64 16.67 18.37
C SER A 167 38.12 17.06 18.30
N LEU A 168 38.45 18.22 17.72
CA LEU A 168 39.61 19.02 18.12
C LEU A 168 39.45 20.48 17.67
N ALA A 169 39.62 21.37 18.63
CA ALA A 169 39.69 22.81 18.50
C ALA A 169 41.07 23.30 18.02
N MET A 170 41.10 24.41 17.29
CA MET A 170 42.15 25.46 17.29
C MET A 170 41.73 26.52 16.26
N LYS A 171 41.32 27.74 16.66
CA LYS A 171 42.14 28.91 17.04
C LYS A 171 43.02 29.40 15.89
N THR A 172 42.59 30.48 15.22
CA THR A 172 43.49 31.35 14.45
C THR A 172 43.06 32.81 14.61
N THR A 173 43.96 33.57 15.22
CA THR A 173 43.99 35.04 15.31
C THR A 173 44.73 35.61 14.09
N VAL A 174 44.64 36.93 13.90
CA VAL A 174 45.44 37.85 13.05
C VAL A 174 44.68 38.24 11.76
N ALA A 175 44.47 39.52 11.42
CA ALA A 175 45.05 40.79 11.88
C ALA A 175 43.97 41.84 12.14
#